data_AF-A0AAV4FMQ9-F1
#
_entry.id   AF-A0AAV4FMQ9-F1
#
_cell.length_a   1.000
_cell.length_b   1.000
_cell.length_c   1.000
_cell.angle_alpha   90.00
_cell.angle_beta   90.00
_cell.angle_gamma   90.00
#
_symmetry.space_group_name_H-M   'P 1'
#
loop_
_entity.id
_entity.type
_entity.pdbx_description
1 polymer ?
#
loop_
_entity_poly.entity_id
_entity_poly.type
_entity_poly.pdbx_seq_one_letter_code
_entity_poly.pdbx_strand_id
1 'polypeptide(L)'
;MRLILILSFLLSLPTGFRCSDCGYNCHEKCLPFVPKNCQKLLKSIGEAGMGSAHLQGNGRPVTDGHDTAPPTSFETYAAAPKAAEHRTHEGYLCKQGAFFKQWKQRWFVLDSMQHQLRYYESSEDGNSKRHIDLAEVESVNLIKSVPGAPKRSAENSFIEISTVRRVYNLMAGDAKSAQDWVEKLQGCLQRD
;
A
#
# COMPACT_ATOMS: atom_id res chain seq x y z
N MET A 1 28.07 -20.48 -24.70
CA MET A 1 26.69 -20.59 -25.23
C MET A 1 25.78 -20.99 -24.08
N ARG A 2 24.98 -20.05 -23.55
CA ARG A 2 23.98 -20.32 -22.51
C ARG A 2 22.64 -19.88 -23.06
N LEU A 3 21.81 -20.84 -23.44
CA LEU A 3 20.44 -20.61 -23.89
C LEU A 3 19.61 -21.85 -23.55
N ILE A 4 18.44 -21.58 -22.96
CA ILE A 4 17.25 -22.42 -22.86
C ILE A 4 17.23 -23.44 -21.72
N LEU A 5 16.66 -22.99 -20.59
CA LEU A 5 15.56 -23.70 -19.92
C LEU A 5 14.56 -22.63 -19.42
N ILE A 6 13.57 -22.33 -20.26
CA ILE A 6 12.31 -21.70 -19.85
C ILE A 6 11.28 -22.84 -19.87
N LEU A 7 10.38 -22.84 -18.88
CA LEU A 7 9.08 -23.53 -18.79
C LEU A 7 8.98 -24.71 -17.82
N SER A 8 8.81 -24.36 -16.54
CA SER A 8 7.77 -24.91 -15.66
C SER A 8 7.24 -23.73 -14.83
N PHE A 9 6.08 -23.14 -15.16
CA PHE A 9 4.85 -23.29 -14.38
C PHE A 9 5.12 -23.16 -12.86
N LEU A 10 4.78 -22.07 -12.19
CA LEU A 10 3.42 -21.55 -12.08
C LEU A 10 3.39 -20.01 -11.97
N LEU A 11 2.39 -19.44 -12.63
CA LEU A 11 1.93 -18.06 -12.44
C LEU A 11 1.52 -17.88 -10.98
N SER A 12 2.34 -17.21 -10.17
CA SER A 12 1.85 -16.61 -8.92
C SER A 12 1.04 -15.37 -9.30
N LEU A 13 -0.23 -15.55 -9.65
CA LEU A 13 -1.22 -14.49 -9.61
C LEU A 13 -1.16 -13.83 -8.21
N PRO A 14 -1.38 -12.52 -8.06
CA PRO A 14 -1.51 -11.94 -6.73
C PRO A 14 -2.84 -12.45 -6.14
N THR A 15 -2.81 -13.60 -5.45
CA THR A 15 -3.97 -14.18 -4.78
C THR A 15 -4.19 -13.47 -3.45
N GLY A 16 -5.01 -12.42 -3.53
CA GLY A 16 -5.44 -11.63 -2.39
C GLY A 16 -6.97 -11.56 -2.31
N PHE A 17 -7.47 -11.32 -1.09
CA PHE A 17 -8.87 -11.06 -0.84
C PHE A 17 -9.04 -9.66 -0.27
N ARG A 18 -10.12 -8.97 -0.66
CA ARG A 18 -10.47 -7.65 -0.12
C ARG A 18 -11.85 -7.70 0.53
N CYS A 19 -11.94 -7.20 1.76
CA CYS A 19 -13.20 -7.04 2.47
C CYS A 19 -14.02 -5.92 1.82
N SER A 20 -15.27 -6.21 1.48
CA SER A 20 -16.15 -5.24 0.82
C SER A 20 -16.69 -4.13 1.72
N ASP A 21 -16.64 -4.30 3.04
CA ASP A 21 -17.17 -3.32 3.99
C ASP A 21 -16.09 -2.37 4.53
N CYS A 22 -14.91 -2.88 4.90
CA CYS A 22 -13.84 -2.08 5.50
C CYS A 22 -12.61 -1.90 4.59
N GLY A 23 -12.54 -2.62 3.46
CA GLY A 23 -11.40 -2.56 2.55
C GLY A 23 -10.15 -3.31 3.02
N TYR A 24 -10.22 -4.09 4.11
CA TYR A 24 -9.13 -4.94 4.60
C TYR A 24 -8.67 -5.91 3.51
N ASN A 25 -7.37 -5.90 3.18
CA ASN A 25 -6.77 -6.82 2.21
C ASN A 25 -6.00 -7.90 2.96
N CYS A 26 -6.15 -9.16 2.55
CA CYS A 26 -5.40 -10.26 3.12
C CYS A 26 -4.96 -11.25 2.05
N HIS A 27 -3.88 -11.96 2.31
CA HIS A 27 -3.45 -13.07 1.46
C HIS A 27 -4.35 -14.28 1.67
N GLU A 28 -4.35 -15.18 0.70
CA GLU A 28 -5.02 -16.47 0.80
C GLU A 28 -4.59 -17.25 2.05
N LYS A 29 -3.30 -17.21 2.40
CA LYS A 29 -2.74 -17.87 3.59
C LYS A 29 -3.18 -17.23 4.92
N CYS A 30 -3.55 -15.94 4.90
CA CYS A 30 -3.90 -15.19 6.11
C CYS A 30 -5.41 -15.25 6.44
N LEU A 31 -6.22 -15.93 5.61
CA LEU A 31 -7.67 -16.10 5.80
C LEU A 31 -8.09 -16.50 7.24
N PRO A 32 -7.41 -17.44 7.92
CA PRO A 32 -7.80 -17.86 9.28
C PRO A 32 -7.64 -16.76 10.34
N PHE A 33 -6.76 -15.78 10.10
CA PHE A 33 -6.41 -14.72 11.05
C PHE A 33 -7.18 -13.42 10.81
N VAL A 34 -7.93 -13.35 9.72
CA VAL A 34 -8.79 -12.21 9.43
C VAL A 34 -9.89 -12.12 10.49
N PRO A 35 -10.17 -10.91 11.03
CA PRO A 35 -11.29 -10.72 11.94
C PRO A 35 -12.60 -11.29 11.36
N LYS A 36 -13.41 -11.97 12.18
CA LYS A 36 -14.62 -12.69 11.72
C LYS A 36 -15.61 -11.81 10.96
N ASN A 37 -15.66 -10.52 11.28
CA ASN A 37 -16.46 -9.52 10.58
C ASN A 37 -15.98 -9.27 9.15
N CYS A 38 -14.69 -9.44 8.87
CA CYS A 38 -14.11 -9.28 7.54
C CYS A 38 -14.11 -10.60 6.74
N GLN A 39 -13.91 -11.75 7.39
CA GLN A 39 -13.86 -13.07 6.75
C GLN A 39 -15.07 -13.36 5.85
N LYS A 40 -16.27 -12.93 6.25
CA LYS A 40 -17.52 -13.17 5.50
C LYS A 40 -17.65 -12.33 4.23
N LEU A 41 -16.82 -11.30 4.07
CA LEU A 41 -17.01 -10.24 3.09
C LEU A 41 -15.80 -10.08 2.15
N LEU A 42 -14.86 -11.01 2.26
CA LEU A 42 -13.68 -11.14 1.43
C LEU A 42 -14.08 -11.60 0.02
N LYS A 43 -13.65 -10.83 -0.98
CA LYS A 43 -13.79 -11.19 -2.41
C LYS A 43 -12.41 -11.32 -3.04
N SER A 44 -12.23 -12.31 -3.89
CA SER A 44 -10.99 -12.54 -4.64
C SER A 44 -10.70 -11.34 -5.55
N ILE A 45 -9.45 -10.86 -5.52
CA ILE A 45 -8.99 -9.81 -6.43
C ILE A 45 -8.62 -10.50 -7.77
N GLY A 46 -9.62 -10.65 -8.64
CA GLY A 46 -9.47 -11.19 -10.00
C GLY A 46 -9.30 -10.10 -11.05
N GLU A 47 -8.57 -10.44 -12.12
CA GLU A 47 -8.14 -9.62 -13.25
C GLU A 47 -9.20 -8.69 -13.85
N ALA A 48 -8.76 -7.56 -14.40
CA ALA A 48 -9.59 -6.48 -14.92
C ALA A 48 -10.64 -6.95 -15.96
N GLY A 49 -11.90 -6.55 -15.72
CA GLY A 49 -12.99 -6.61 -16.70
C GLY A 49 -13.80 -5.32 -16.67
N MET A 50 -13.77 -4.57 -17.77
CA MET A 50 -14.71 -3.48 -18.06
C MET A 50 -16.15 -4.03 -18.08
N GLY A 51 -17.09 -3.32 -17.45
CA GLY A 51 -18.53 -3.57 -17.53
C GLY A 51 -19.26 -2.45 -16.81
N SER A 52 -19.48 -1.33 -17.50
CA SER A 52 -20.77 -0.94 -18.10
C SER A 52 -21.81 -0.51 -17.06
N ALA A 53 -22.09 0.79 -17.08
CA ALA A 53 -23.22 1.40 -16.40
C ALA A 53 -24.52 0.75 -16.89
N HIS A 54 -25.26 0.12 -15.97
CA HIS A 54 -26.63 -0.29 -16.23
C HIS A 54 -27.57 0.84 -15.87
N LEU A 55 -28.11 1.49 -16.91
CA LEU A 55 -29.27 2.37 -16.83
C LEU A 55 -30.52 1.54 -16.54
N GLN A 56 -31.23 1.87 -15.48
CA GLN A 56 -32.64 1.52 -15.33
C GLN A 56 -33.39 2.74 -14.81
N GLY A 57 -34.21 3.31 -15.70
CA GLY A 57 -35.19 4.33 -15.36
C GLY A 57 -36.43 3.71 -14.73
N ASN A 58 -37.20 4.53 -14.02
CA ASN A 58 -38.54 4.94 -14.42
C ASN A 58 -39.26 5.72 -13.31
N GLY A 59 -40.06 6.71 -13.74
CA GLY A 59 -41.34 7.03 -13.10
C GLY A 59 -41.37 8.15 -12.06
N ARG A 60 -41.64 9.38 -12.51
CA ARG A 60 -42.39 10.39 -11.72
C ARG A 60 -43.84 9.90 -11.54
N PRO A 61 -44.53 10.32 -10.47
CA PRO A 61 -45.52 11.39 -10.65
C PRO A 61 -45.42 12.51 -9.62
N VAL A 62 -45.98 13.65 -10.04
CA VAL A 62 -46.04 14.95 -9.39
C VAL A 62 -47.22 15.00 -8.41
N THR A 63 -47.03 15.59 -7.23
CA THR A 63 -48.09 16.27 -6.46
C THR A 63 -47.51 17.47 -5.71
N ASP A 64 -48.11 18.65 -5.92
CA ASP A 64 -48.07 19.88 -5.11
C ASP A 64 -48.18 19.60 -3.60
N GLY A 65 -47.71 20.40 -2.65
CA GLY A 65 -47.21 21.77 -2.61
C GLY A 65 -47.48 22.32 -1.19
N HIS A 66 -46.55 23.09 -0.60
CA HIS A 66 -46.78 24.22 0.33
C HIS A 66 -45.45 24.69 0.98
N ASP A 67 -45.31 26.02 1.04
CA ASP A 67 -44.17 26.83 1.46
C ASP A 67 -43.65 26.59 2.89
N THR A 68 -42.33 26.65 3.07
CA THR A 68 -41.66 27.38 4.18
C THR A 68 -40.19 27.64 3.81
N ALA A 69 -39.73 28.87 4.05
CA ALA A 69 -38.44 29.47 3.72
C ALA A 69 -37.20 28.80 4.37
N PRO A 70 -35.95 29.14 3.95
CA PRO A 70 -34.74 28.40 4.30
C PRO A 70 -34.07 28.93 5.60
N PRO A 71 -33.40 28.08 6.40
CA PRO A 71 -32.39 28.55 7.31
C PRO A 71 -31.01 28.47 6.65
N THR A 72 -30.45 29.64 6.37
CA THR A 72 -29.01 29.87 6.30
C THR A 72 -28.37 29.51 7.64
N SER A 73 -27.52 28.49 7.68
CA SER A 73 -26.50 28.36 8.72
C SER A 73 -25.29 27.61 8.18
N PHE A 74 -24.30 28.42 7.79
CA PHE A 74 -22.88 28.22 8.01
C PHE A 74 -22.29 26.84 7.68
N GLU A 75 -21.55 26.83 6.57
CA GLU A 75 -20.28 26.14 6.41
C GLU A 75 -19.74 25.49 7.69
N THR A 76 -19.81 24.17 7.79
CA THR A 76 -18.66 23.36 8.21
C THR A 76 -18.97 21.94 7.76
N TYR A 77 -18.74 21.63 6.48
CA TYR A 77 -18.33 20.27 6.13
C TYR A 77 -16.95 20.09 6.77
N ALA A 78 -16.95 19.81 8.08
CA ALA A 78 -15.78 19.38 8.80
C ALA A 78 -15.34 18.14 8.04
N ALA A 79 -14.21 18.28 7.33
CA ALA A 79 -13.56 17.19 6.67
C ALA A 79 -13.63 15.99 7.62
N ALA A 80 -14.30 14.93 7.17
CA ALA A 80 -14.28 13.65 7.86
C ALA A 80 -12.85 13.41 8.35
N PRO A 81 -12.64 12.98 9.62
CA PRO A 81 -11.31 12.87 10.18
C PRO A 81 -10.43 12.12 9.19
N LYS A 82 -9.46 12.83 8.60
CA LYS A 82 -8.59 12.30 7.55
C LYS A 82 -7.82 11.12 8.12
N ALA A 83 -8.34 9.90 7.93
CA ALA A 83 -7.60 8.65 7.86
C ALA A 83 -6.42 8.52 8.86
N ALA A 84 -6.66 8.84 10.13
CA ALA A 84 -5.65 8.78 11.18
C ALA A 84 -5.42 7.36 11.70
N GLU A 85 -6.20 6.36 11.28
CA GLU A 85 -6.31 5.13 12.07
C GLU A 85 -5.37 3.97 11.70
N HIS A 86 -4.60 4.03 10.62
CA HIS A 86 -3.84 2.84 10.18
C HIS A 86 -2.36 3.08 9.80
N ARG A 87 -1.80 4.27 10.11
CA ARG A 87 -0.37 4.56 9.89
C ARG A 87 0.46 4.00 11.04
N THR A 88 0.97 2.78 10.87
CA THR A 88 1.69 2.09 11.95
C THR A 88 3.16 2.45 12.06
N HIS A 89 3.75 2.96 10.98
CA HIS A 89 5.12 3.48 11.01
C HIS A 89 5.33 4.46 9.86
N GLU A 90 6.10 5.52 10.08
CA GLU A 90 6.38 6.52 9.07
C GLU A 90 7.72 7.23 9.31
N GLY A 91 8.31 7.76 8.25
CA GLY A 91 9.64 8.36 8.32
C GLY A 91 10.27 8.61 6.97
N TYR A 92 11.31 9.44 6.94
CA TYR A 92 12.11 9.67 5.75
C TYR A 92 13.05 8.51 5.46
N LEU A 93 13.03 8.03 4.22
CA LEU A 93 14.02 7.10 3.67
C LEU A 93 14.53 7.60 2.32
N CYS A 94 15.80 7.34 2.04
CA CYS A 94 16.39 7.54 0.72
C CYS A 94 16.18 6.28 -0.12
N LYS A 95 15.49 6.40 -1.26
CA LYS A 95 15.21 5.28 -2.16
C LYS A 95 15.97 5.36 -3.48
N GLN A 96 16.44 4.22 -3.97
CA GLN A 96 17.07 4.14 -5.28
C GLN A 96 16.02 4.14 -6.41
N GLY A 97 16.29 4.94 -7.45
CA GLY A 97 15.51 4.96 -8.69
C GLY A 97 15.60 3.62 -9.43
N ALA A 98 14.51 3.21 -10.11
CA ALA A 98 14.47 1.94 -10.83
C ALA A 98 15.45 1.93 -12.02
N PHE A 99 15.35 2.95 -12.87
CA PHE A 99 16.09 3.07 -14.13
C PHE A 99 17.42 3.81 -13.94
N PHE A 100 17.38 5.07 -13.50
CA PHE A 100 18.58 5.92 -13.40
C PHE A 100 19.41 5.74 -12.12
N LYS A 101 19.04 4.80 -11.25
CA LYS A 101 19.70 4.49 -9.95
C LYS A 101 19.97 5.69 -9.03
N GLN A 102 19.36 6.85 -9.29
CA GLN A 102 19.45 8.04 -8.45
C GLN A 102 18.74 7.83 -7.11
N TRP A 103 19.37 8.25 -6.02
CA TRP A 103 18.79 8.23 -4.69
C TRP A 103 17.94 9.48 -4.46
N LYS A 104 16.73 9.29 -3.93
CA LYS A 104 15.82 10.39 -3.58
C LYS A 104 15.23 10.14 -2.20
N GLN A 105 15.29 11.16 -1.34
CA GLN A 105 14.59 11.16 -0.06
C GLN A 105 13.08 11.21 -0.30
N ARG A 106 12.33 10.36 0.38
CA ARG A 106 10.86 10.31 0.33
C ARG A 106 10.33 10.03 1.71
N TRP A 107 9.16 10.57 2.01
CA TRP A 107 8.42 10.23 3.21
C TRP A 107 7.71 8.89 2.98
N PHE A 108 8.05 7.86 3.74
CA PHE A 108 7.41 6.55 3.68
C PHE A 108 6.40 6.41 4.81
N VAL A 109 5.29 5.73 4.51
CA VAL A 109 4.24 5.41 5.47
C VAL A 109 3.86 3.95 5.29
N LEU A 110 4.09 3.15 6.33
CA LEU A 110 3.63 1.78 6.44
C LEU A 110 2.21 1.76 7.02
N ASP A 111 1.29 1.23 6.22
CA ASP A 111 -0.08 0.94 6.64
C ASP A 111 -0.24 -0.58 6.78
N SER A 112 -0.17 -1.06 8.02
CA SER A 112 -0.27 -2.50 8.30
C SER A 112 -1.68 -3.06 8.08
N MET A 113 -2.73 -2.23 8.09
CA MET A 113 -4.11 -2.69 7.90
C MET A 113 -4.46 -2.80 6.43
N GLN A 114 -4.02 -1.85 5.61
CA GLN A 114 -4.19 -1.88 4.16
C GLN A 114 -3.15 -2.76 3.46
N HIS A 115 -2.14 -3.25 4.20
CA HIS A 115 -0.99 -3.98 3.66
C HIS A 115 -0.27 -3.18 2.56
N GLN A 116 -0.01 -1.88 2.83
CA GLN A 116 0.65 -1.01 1.87
C GLN A 116 1.82 -0.25 2.49
N LEU A 117 2.94 -0.22 1.78
CA LEU A 117 4.02 0.73 2.01
C LEU A 117 3.93 1.86 0.99
N ARG A 118 3.44 3.02 1.41
CA ARG A 118 3.25 4.22 0.59
C ARG A 118 4.45 5.15 0.70
N TYR A 119 4.74 5.91 -0.36
CA TYR A 119 5.68 7.02 -0.26
C TYR A 119 5.23 8.29 -0.98
N TYR A 120 5.66 9.43 -0.44
CA TYR A 120 5.28 10.80 -0.79
C TYR A 120 6.52 11.64 -1.12
N GLU A 121 6.38 12.82 -1.73
CA GLU A 121 7.54 13.71 -1.91
C GLU A 121 8.02 14.23 -0.55
N SER A 122 7.09 14.72 0.28
CA SER A 122 7.29 15.13 1.67
C SER A 122 6.18 14.63 2.60
N SER A 123 6.31 14.90 3.91
CA SER A 123 5.33 14.55 4.95
C SER A 123 4.00 15.29 4.84
N GLU A 124 3.99 16.46 4.20
CA GLU A 124 2.83 17.35 4.09
C GLU A 124 1.97 17.06 2.86
N ASP A 125 2.46 16.22 1.94
CA ASP A 125 1.76 15.88 0.72
C ASP A 125 0.48 15.08 0.99
N GLY A 126 -0.63 15.52 0.41
CA GLY A 126 -1.89 14.78 0.45
C GLY A 126 -1.94 13.54 -0.45
N ASN A 127 -1.05 13.45 -1.45
CA ASN A 127 -1.09 12.41 -2.48
C ASN A 127 0.20 11.59 -2.51
N SER A 128 0.06 10.26 -2.38
CA SER A 128 1.20 9.35 -2.53
C SER A 128 1.72 9.35 -3.97
N LYS A 129 3.04 9.25 -4.14
CA LYS A 129 3.68 9.06 -5.43
C LYS A 129 3.47 7.63 -5.96
N ARG A 130 3.52 6.66 -5.05
CA ARG A 130 3.30 5.23 -5.32
C ARG A 130 3.12 4.48 -3.99
N HIS A 131 2.55 3.28 -4.08
CA HIS A 131 2.56 2.28 -3.02
C HIS A 131 3.24 0.99 -3.48
N ILE A 132 3.78 0.25 -2.52
CA ILE A 132 4.20 -1.14 -2.65
C ILE A 132 3.13 -1.95 -1.91
N ASP A 133 2.51 -2.89 -2.60
CA ASP A 133 1.62 -3.86 -1.98
C ASP A 133 2.46 -4.86 -1.19
N LEU A 134 2.22 -4.99 0.12
CA LEU A 134 2.95 -5.92 0.97
C LEU A 134 2.66 -7.38 0.60
N ALA A 135 1.58 -7.65 -0.14
CA ALA A 135 1.31 -8.96 -0.73
C ALA A 135 2.31 -9.41 -1.79
N GLU A 136 2.97 -8.46 -2.44
CA GLU A 136 3.97 -8.76 -3.46
C GLU A 136 5.39 -8.87 -2.88
N VAL A 137 5.55 -8.58 -1.57
CA VAL A 137 6.86 -8.59 -0.92
C VAL A 137 7.23 -10.02 -0.55
N GLU A 138 8.33 -10.50 -1.12
CA GLU A 138 8.89 -11.83 -0.86
C GLU A 138 9.85 -11.81 0.32
N SER A 139 10.60 -10.72 0.50
CA SER A 139 11.50 -10.56 1.64
C SER A 139 11.86 -9.10 1.91
N VAL A 140 12.27 -8.84 3.16
CA VAL A 140 12.79 -7.56 3.64
C VAL A 140 14.06 -7.84 4.44
N ASN A 141 15.20 -7.30 4.03
CA ASN A 141 16.50 -7.61 4.62
C ASN A 141 17.33 -6.35 4.86
N LEU A 142 18.14 -6.37 5.92
CA LEU A 142 19.28 -5.46 6.00
C LEU A 142 20.38 -5.93 5.07
N ILE A 143 21.01 -5.00 4.36
CA ILE A 143 22.15 -5.27 3.48
C ILE A 143 23.32 -4.34 3.81
N LYS A 144 24.54 -4.75 3.44
CA LYS A 144 25.76 -4.01 3.80
C LYS A 144 25.95 -2.74 2.96
N SER A 145 25.62 -2.80 1.68
CA SER A 145 25.79 -1.69 0.73
C SER A 145 25.00 -1.94 -0.55
N VAL A 146 24.71 -0.87 -1.28
CA VAL A 146 24.04 -0.89 -2.59
C VAL A 146 24.92 -0.19 -3.62
N PRO A 147 25.08 -0.73 -4.84
CA PRO A 147 25.80 -0.06 -5.91
C PRO A 147 25.26 1.35 -6.19
N GLY A 148 26.17 2.33 -6.25
CA GLY A 148 25.82 3.73 -6.46
C GLY A 148 25.22 4.44 -5.24
N ALA A 149 25.29 3.84 -4.05
CA ALA A 149 24.91 4.49 -2.80
C ALA A 149 25.83 5.69 -2.45
N PRO A 150 25.30 6.71 -1.75
CA PRO A 150 26.11 7.77 -1.15
C PRO A 150 27.31 7.24 -0.36
N LYS A 151 28.51 7.77 -0.62
CA LYS A 151 29.78 7.32 0.00
C LYS A 151 29.87 7.49 1.53
N ARG A 152 28.98 8.30 2.12
CA ARG A 152 28.96 8.64 3.55
C ARG A 152 27.71 8.09 4.26
N SER A 153 27.15 6.99 3.76
CA SER A 153 26.06 6.29 4.42
C SER A 153 26.53 5.62 5.71
N ALA A 154 25.70 5.64 6.75
CA ALA A 154 25.97 4.89 7.96
C ALA A 154 26.04 3.39 7.68
N GLU A 155 26.87 2.67 8.44
CA GLU A 155 26.90 1.21 8.38
C GLU A 155 25.53 0.62 8.80
N ASN A 156 25.14 -0.51 8.20
CA ASN A 156 23.86 -1.20 8.48
C ASN A 156 22.60 -0.32 8.32
N SER A 157 22.67 0.73 7.50
CA SER A 157 21.54 1.63 7.23
C SER A 157 20.73 1.27 5.97
N PHE A 158 21.13 0.24 5.24
CA PHE A 158 20.49 -0.15 3.97
C PHE A 158 19.47 -1.26 4.16
N ILE A 159 18.33 -1.09 3.50
CA ILE A 159 17.21 -2.03 3.50
C ILE A 159 16.95 -2.45 2.06
N GLU A 160 16.85 -3.74 1.84
CA GLU A 160 16.36 -4.33 0.60
C GLU A 160 14.95 -4.87 0.80
N ILE A 161 14.01 -4.41 -0.03
CA ILE A 161 12.67 -4.99 -0.13
C ILE A 161 12.55 -5.65 -1.50
N SER A 162 12.53 -6.98 -1.50
CA SER A 162 12.37 -7.77 -2.71
C SER A 162 10.91 -8.10 -2.93
N THR A 163 10.38 -7.69 -4.08
CA THR A 163 9.02 -8.01 -4.52
C THR A 163 9.09 -8.85 -5.78
N VAL A 164 7.98 -9.54 -6.11
CA VAL A 164 7.86 -10.35 -7.33
C VAL A 164 8.17 -9.57 -8.61
N ARG A 165 8.01 -8.24 -8.61
CA ARG A 165 8.22 -7.37 -9.79
C ARG A 165 9.55 -6.64 -9.78
N ARG A 166 10.13 -6.41 -8.59
CA ARG A 166 11.26 -5.49 -8.42
C ARG A 166 11.90 -5.59 -7.05
N VAL A 167 13.20 -5.34 -7.00
CA VAL A 167 13.94 -5.01 -5.77
C VAL A 167 13.97 -3.50 -5.51
N TYR A 168 13.60 -3.10 -4.29
CA TYR A 168 13.69 -1.74 -3.78
C TYR A 168 14.84 -1.63 -2.80
N ASN A 169 15.81 -0.77 -3.13
CA ASN A 169 16.90 -0.42 -2.23
C ASN A 169 16.57 0.90 -1.53
N LEU A 170 16.53 0.85 -0.19
CA LEU A 170 16.29 1.98 0.68
C LEU A 170 17.49 2.19 1.60
N MET A 171 17.61 3.41 2.12
CA MET A 171 18.62 3.82 3.08
C MET A 171 17.94 4.68 4.14
N ALA A 172 18.08 4.29 5.40
CA ALA A 172 17.66 5.08 6.55
C ALA A 172 18.77 6.05 7.01
N GLY A 173 18.44 6.94 7.95
CA GLY A 173 19.41 7.90 8.49
C GLY A 173 20.53 7.23 9.30
N ASP A 174 20.21 6.10 9.94
CA ASP A 174 21.12 5.36 10.80
C ASP A 174 20.73 3.86 10.87
N ALA A 175 21.56 3.06 11.53
CA ALA A 175 21.34 1.62 11.67
C ALA A 175 20.09 1.28 12.49
N LYS A 176 19.77 2.10 13.50
CA LYS A 176 18.64 1.85 14.40
C LYS A 176 17.31 2.02 13.68
N SER A 177 17.17 3.11 12.93
CA SER A 177 16.02 3.37 12.08
C SER A 177 15.90 2.33 10.98
N ALA A 178 17.01 1.90 10.37
CA ALA A 178 16.97 0.82 9.38
C ALA A 178 16.43 -0.50 9.97
N GLN A 179 16.91 -0.88 11.16
CA GLN A 179 16.45 -2.06 11.89
C GLN A 179 14.96 -1.96 12.24
N ASP A 180 14.51 -0.82 12.77
CA ASP A 180 13.09 -0.61 13.12
C ASP A 180 12.18 -0.75 11.88
N TRP A 181 12.57 -0.14 10.74
CA TRP A 181 11.84 -0.33 9.48
C TRP A 181 11.75 -1.80 9.05
N VAL A 182 12.86 -2.55 9.13
CA VAL A 182 12.87 -3.97 8.77
C VAL A 182 11.94 -4.76 9.67
N GLU A 183 12.00 -4.56 10.99
CA GLU A 183 11.14 -5.26 11.96
C GLU A 183 9.65 -4.98 11.72
N LYS A 184 9.27 -3.71 11.52
CA LYS A 184 7.87 -3.35 11.26
C LYS A 184 7.36 -3.95 9.96
N LEU A 185 8.17 -3.90 8.90
CA LEU A 185 7.80 -4.48 7.61
C LEU A 185 7.67 -6.00 7.69
N GLN A 186 8.65 -6.69 8.27
CA GLN A 186 8.63 -8.14 8.47
C GLN A 186 7.44 -8.58 9.35
N GLY A 187 7.10 -7.82 10.40
CA GLY A 187 5.93 -8.08 11.24
C GLY A 187 4.59 -7.95 10.50
N CYS A 188 4.57 -7.32 9.32
CA CYS A 188 3.41 -7.29 8.43
C CYS A 188 3.37 -8.48 7.44
N LEU A 189 4.46 -9.24 7.34
CA LEU A 189 4.59 -10.41 6.46
C LEU A 189 4.38 -11.74 7.20
N GLN A 190 4.74 -11.83 8.49
CA GLN A 190 4.85 -13.09 9.26
C GLN A 190 3.60 -13.45 10.10
N ARG A 191 2.39 -13.12 9.64
CA ARG A 191 1.15 -13.51 10.36
C ARG A 191 0.64 -14.85 9.84
N ASP A 192 1.41 -15.89 10.17
CA ASP A 192 1.05 -17.31 10.12
C ASP A 192 0.26 -17.77 11.35
#